data_AF-A0A0L7KY76-F1
#
_entry.id   AF-A0A0L7KY76-F1
#
_cell.length_a   1.000
_cell.length_b   1.000
_cell.length_c   1.000
_cell.angle_alpha   90.00
_cell.angle_beta   90.00
_cell.angle_gamma   90.00
#
_symmetry.space_group_name_H-M   'P 1'
#
loop_
_entity.id
_entity.type
_entity.pdbx_description
1 polymer ?
#
loop_
_entity_poly.entity_id
_entity_poly.type
_entity_poly.pdbx_seq_one_letter_code
_entity_poly.pdbx_strand_id
1 'polypeptide(L)'
;MAAKCLHWLVEAMQKGPQNSPDTACLLGIVKRQYRFTPLEDLKAQTKFAQRIPKQQWWMKMRPLLRILAKHDSTYEEEGMYMTVEQGEIDSENVI
;
A
#
# COMPACT_ATOMS: atom_id res chain seq x y z
N MET A 1 18.90 2.74 -12.36
CA MET A 1 19.59 1.67 -11.61
C MET A 1 20.81 1.14 -12.34
N ALA A 2 20.71 0.78 -13.63
CA ALA A 2 21.84 0.26 -14.42
C ALA A 2 23.12 1.13 -14.37
N ALA A 3 23.02 2.45 -14.57
CA ALA A 3 24.19 3.34 -14.49
C ALA A 3 24.89 3.31 -13.12
N LYS A 4 24.12 3.19 -12.02
CA LYS A 4 24.69 3.04 -10.67
C LYS A 4 25.38 1.69 -10.49
N CYS A 5 24.81 0.61 -11.04
CA CYS A 5 25.48 -0.69 -11.04
C CYS A 5 26.80 -0.64 -11.81
N LEU A 6 26.81 0.00 -12.99
CA LEU A 6 28.02 0.14 -13.78
C LEU A 6 29.09 0.95 -13.03
N HIS A 7 28.70 2.08 -12.44
CA HIS A 7 29.62 2.91 -11.64
C HIS A 7 30.22 2.11 -10.48
N TRP A 8 29.37 1.40 -9.73
CA TRP A 8 29.82 0.52 -8.65
C TRP A 8 30.74 -0.59 -9.14
N LEU A 9 30.43 -1.21 -10.28
CA LEU A 9 31.24 -2.28 -10.87
C LEU A 9 32.63 -1.77 -11.28
N VAL A 10 32.70 -0.59 -11.90
CA VAL A 10 33.97 0.05 -12.28
C VAL A 10 34.81 0.34 -11.03
N GLU A 11 34.21 0.89 -9.97
CA GLU A 11 34.89 1.09 -8.69
C GLU A 11 35.37 -0.23 -8.06
N ALA A 12 34.55 -1.28 -8.12
CA ALA A 12 34.89 -2.59 -7.59
C ALA A 12 36.07 -3.21 -8.36
N MET A 13 36.09 -3.08 -9.69
CA MET A 13 37.19 -3.54 -10.53
C MET A 13 38.49 -2.78 -10.24
N GLN A 14 38.43 -1.46 -10.01
CA GLN A 14 39.60 -0.66 -9.65
C GLN A 14 40.20 -1.04 -8.29
N LYS A 15 39.37 -1.48 -7.33
CA LYS A 15 39.81 -1.94 -6.00
C LYS A 15 40.44 -3.34 -6.01
N GLY A 16 40.33 -4.07 -7.12
CA GLY A 16 40.83 -5.44 -7.25
C GLY A 16 39.95 -6.47 -6.53
N PRO A 17 40.29 -7.78 -6.65
CA PRO A 17 39.54 -8.84 -6.02
C PRO A 17 39.58 -8.74 -4.49
N GLN A 18 38.41 -8.60 -3.87
CA GLN A 18 38.22 -8.53 -2.43
C GLN A 18 37.33 -9.68 -1.97
N ASN A 19 37.74 -10.40 -0.92
CA ASN A 19 36.93 -11.43 -0.26
C ASN A 19 36.03 -10.82 0.82
N SER A 20 35.25 -9.80 0.45
CA SER A 20 34.25 -9.20 1.33
C SER A 20 32.83 -9.62 0.92
N PRO A 21 31.88 -9.71 1.87
CA PRO A 21 30.48 -10.01 1.57
C PRO A 21 29.83 -8.96 0.65
N ASP A 22 30.40 -7.77 0.59
CA ASP A 22 29.94 -6.66 -0.26
C ASP A 22 30.22 -6.89 -1.76
N THR A 23 31.12 -7.81 -2.11
CA THR A 23 31.45 -8.15 -3.49
C THR A 23 30.26 -8.80 -4.21
N ALA A 24 29.39 -9.53 -3.49
CA ALA A 24 28.16 -10.13 -4.01
C ALA A 24 26.93 -9.43 -3.42
N CYS A 25 26.55 -8.29 -4.00
CA CYS A 25 25.44 -7.47 -3.52
C CYS A 25 24.33 -7.25 -4.58
N LEU A 26 23.14 -6.91 -4.09
CA LEU A 26 21.97 -6.57 -4.90
C LEU A 26 21.72 -5.06 -4.80
N LEU A 27 21.57 -4.38 -5.94
CA LEU A 27 21.08 -3.00 -5.96
C LEU A 27 19.55 -3.00 -5.83
N GLY A 28 19.06 -2.45 -4.74
CA GLY A 28 17.63 -2.29 -4.48
C GLY A 28 17.27 -0.88 -4.02
N ILE A 29 15.98 -0.66 -3.81
CA ILE A 29 15.45 0.56 -3.20
C ILE A 29 14.97 0.21 -1.79
N VAL A 30 15.52 0.89 -0.79
CA VAL A 30 15.14 0.76 0.62
C VAL A 30 14.77 2.13 1.16
N LYS A 31 13.55 2.31 1.67
CA LYS A 31 13.05 3.58 2.23
C LYS A 31 13.35 4.81 1.33
N ARG A 32 13.15 4.68 0.01
CA ARG A 32 13.41 5.72 -1.02
C ARG A 32 14.88 5.95 -1.39
N GLN A 33 15.82 5.18 -0.86
CA GLN A 33 17.24 5.28 -1.19
C GLN A 33 17.70 4.07 -2.01
N TYR A 34 18.59 4.32 -2.97
CA TYR A 34 19.30 3.25 -3.68
C TYR A 34 20.38 2.69 -2.77
N ARG A 35 20.32 1.40 -2.47
CA ARG A 35 21.26 0.73 -1.57
C ARG A 35 21.74 -0.57 -2.19
N PHE A 36 23.06 -0.78 -2.16
CA PHE A 36 23.66 -2.08 -2.38
C PHE A 36 23.57 -2.87 -1.08
N THR A 37 22.93 -4.03 -1.14
CA THR A 37 22.73 -4.89 0.03
C THR A 37 23.43 -6.23 -0.22
N PRO A 38 24.33 -6.67 0.67
CA PRO A 38 24.98 -7.98 0.55
C PRO A 38 23.96 -9.13 0.50
N LEU A 39 24.31 -10.19 -0.23
CA LEU A 39 23.43 -11.35 -0.35
C LEU A 39 23.21 -12.06 1.00
N GLU A 40 24.20 -12.03 1.89
CA GLU A 40 24.12 -12.63 3.23
C GLU A 40 22.99 -12.01 4.05
N ASP A 41 22.91 -10.68 4.10
CA ASP A 41 21.84 -9.95 4.76
C ASP A 41 20.46 -10.24 4.15
N LEU A 42 20.42 -10.45 2.82
CA LEU A 42 19.19 -10.71 2.09
C LEU A 42 18.60 -12.10 2.41
N LYS A 43 19.44 -13.08 2.75
CA LYS A 43 19.01 -14.43 3.20
C LYS A 43 18.21 -14.39 4.49
N ALA A 44 18.56 -13.52 5.42
CA ALA A 44 17.78 -13.36 6.64
C ALA A 44 16.36 -12.83 6.36
N GLN A 45 16.18 -12.05 5.29
CA GLN A 45 14.95 -11.31 4.99
C GLN A 45 14.07 -11.97 3.92
N THR A 46 14.62 -12.89 3.12
CA THR A 46 13.93 -13.48 1.96
C THR A 46 13.80 -14.99 2.09
N LYS A 47 12.64 -15.55 1.74
CA LYS A 47 12.48 -17.01 1.56
C LYS A 47 12.82 -17.38 0.12
N PHE A 48 14.04 -17.85 -0.12
CA PHE A 48 14.53 -18.14 -1.48
C PHE A 48 13.77 -19.27 -2.18
N ALA A 49 13.36 -20.32 -1.45
CA ALA A 49 12.59 -21.42 -2.04
C ALA A 49 11.26 -20.96 -2.68
N GLN A 50 10.59 -20.00 -2.04
CA GLN A 50 9.32 -19.44 -2.49
C GLN A 50 9.52 -18.14 -3.30
N ARG A 51 10.75 -17.64 -3.41
CA ARG A 51 11.12 -16.37 -4.07
C ARG A 51 10.33 -15.16 -3.57
N ILE A 52 10.01 -15.13 -2.27
CA ILE A 52 9.13 -14.13 -1.65
C ILE A 52 9.81 -13.55 -0.39
N PRO A 53 9.70 -12.23 -0.14
CA PRO A 53 10.20 -11.63 1.10
C PRO A 53 9.41 -12.11 2.33
N LYS A 54 10.09 -12.25 3.47
CA LYS A 54 9.44 -12.64 4.74
C LYS A 54 8.46 -11.58 5.23
N GLN A 55 8.80 -10.30 5.03
CA GLN A 55 7.94 -9.18 5.38
C GLN A 55 7.33 -8.58 4.11
N GLN A 56 6.00 -8.63 4.00
CA GLN A 56 5.24 -8.10 2.87
C GLN A 56 4.43 -6.89 3.35
N TRP A 57 4.96 -5.68 3.14
CA TRP A 57 4.33 -4.46 3.65
C TRP A 57 2.96 -4.18 3.00
N TRP A 58 2.81 -4.47 1.71
CA TRP A 58 1.57 -4.24 0.95
C TRP A 58 0.40 -5.10 1.44
N MET A 59 0.68 -6.28 2.04
CA MET A 59 -0.38 -7.13 2.57
C MET A 59 -1.14 -6.44 3.71
N LYS A 60 -0.47 -5.53 4.43
CA LYS A 60 -1.11 -4.70 5.46
C LYS A 60 -2.09 -3.67 4.89
N MET A 61 -2.08 -3.42 3.59
CA MET A 61 -3.02 -2.50 2.92
C MET A 61 -4.36 -3.17 2.54
N ARG A 62 -4.43 -4.51 2.59
CA ARG A 62 -5.67 -5.25 2.25
C ARG A 62 -6.89 -4.82 3.07
N PRO A 63 -6.81 -4.58 4.40
CA PRO A 63 -7.95 -4.09 5.17
C PRO A 63 -8.46 -2.72 4.69
N LEU A 64 -7.55 -1.78 4.36
CA LEU A 64 -7.93 -0.48 3.83
C LEU A 64 -8.67 -0.62 2.49
N LEU A 65 -8.14 -1.45 1.59
CA LEU A 65 -8.78 -1.72 0.31
C LEU A 65 -10.17 -2.36 0.47
N ARG A 66 -10.37 -3.21 1.49
CA ARG A 66 -11.69 -3.79 1.78
C ARG A 66 -12.71 -2.74 2.25
N ILE A 67 -12.26 -1.74 3.02
CA ILE A 67 -13.12 -0.63 3.45
C ILE A 67 -13.46 0.24 2.25
N LEU A 68 -12.47 0.61 1.44
CA LEU A 68 -12.68 1.44 0.25
C LEU A 68 -13.54 0.75 -0.82
N ALA A 69 -13.46 -0.59 -0.90
CA ALA A 69 -14.30 -1.37 -1.81
C ALA A 69 -15.76 -1.50 -1.34
N LYS A 70 -16.05 -1.23 -0.05
CA LYS A 70 -17.42 -1.08 0.45
C LYS A 70 -17.84 0.37 0.22
N HIS A 71 -18.32 0.65 -0.99
CA HIS A 71 -19.20 1.79 -1.19
C HIS A 71 -20.59 1.33 -0.74
N ASP A 72 -21.04 1.76 0.44
CA ASP A 72 -22.47 1.76 0.72
C ASP A 72 -23.08 2.69 -0.34
N SER A 73 -23.81 2.09 -1.28
CA SER A 73 -24.75 2.83 -2.11
C SER A 73 -25.87 3.30 -1.19
N THR A 74 -25.59 4.32 -0.38
CA THR A 74 -26.59 5.05 0.40
C THR A 74 -27.40 5.88 -0.59
N TYR A 75 -28.23 5.21 -1.39
CA TYR A 75 -29.45 5.83 -1.88
C TYR A 75 -30.43 5.73 -0.72
N GLU A 76 -30.49 6.77 0.12
CA GLU A 76 -31.74 7.03 0.85
C GLU A 76 -32.73 7.48 -0.22
N GLU A 77 -33.78 6.68 -0.46
CA GLU A 77 -34.96 7.19 -1.15
C GLU A 77 -35.59 8.25 -0.24
N GLU A 78 -35.20 9.51 -0.40
CA GLU A 78 -35.99 10.63 0.09
C GLU A 78 -37.31 10.66 -0.70
N GLY A 79 -38.30 9.89 -0.27
CA GLY A 79 -39.58 9.79 -0.96
C GLY A 79 -40.67 9.03 -0.23
N MET A 80 -41.68 9.79 0.23
CA MET A 80 -43.06 9.41 0.59
C MET A 80 -43.23 8.85 2.02
N TYR A 81 -44.18 9.33 2.86
CA TYR A 81 -45.56 9.76 2.61
C TYR A 81 -45.96 10.87 3.61
N MET A 82 -46.43 12.02 3.13
CA MET A 82 -47.23 12.92 3.97
C MET A 82 -48.64 12.33 4.03
N THR A 83 -49.00 11.69 5.14
CA THR A 83 -50.42 11.44 5.44
C THR A 83 -51.08 12.79 5.67
N VAL A 84 -51.95 13.19 4.76
CA VAL A 84 -52.83 14.35 4.96
C VAL A 84 -53.79 13.97 6.07
N GLU A 85 -53.53 14.41 7.30
CA GLU A 85 -54.53 14.37 8.35
C GLU A 85 -55.65 15.34 7.97
N GLN A 86 -56.81 14.78 7.66
CA GLN A 86 -58.04 15.54 7.45
C GLN A 86 -58.54 15.99 8.82
N GLY A 87 -57.98 17.10 9.32
CA GLY A 87 -58.47 17.79 10.51
C GLY A 87 -59.79 18.47 10.20
N GLU A 88 -60.80 18.08 10.97
CA GLU A 88 -62.18 18.59 10.97
C GLU A 88 -62.22 20.11 11.14
N ILE A 89 -63.12 20.77 10.40
CA ILE A 89 -63.36 22.21 10.52
C ILE A 89 -64.20 22.44 11.77
N ASP A 90 -63.58 22.88 12.87
CA ASP A 90 -64.30 23.41 14.02
C ASP A 90 -64.93 24.76 13.66
N SER A 91 -66.25 24.77 13.63
CA SER A 91 -67.11 25.86 13.13
C SER A 91 -67.48 26.88 14.21
N GLU A 92 -66.60 27.12 15.19
CA GLU A 92 -67.00 27.87 16.39
C GLU A 92 -66.00 28.91 16.91
N ASN A 93 -65.29 29.61 16.02
CA ASN A 93 -64.64 30.88 16.36
C ASN A 93 -64.49 31.81 15.15
N VAL A 94 -65.61 32.33 14.66
CA VAL A 94 -65.65 33.56 13.86
C VAL A 94 -66.30 34.63 14.74
N ILE A 95 -65.49 35.56 15.23
CA ILE A 95 -65.94 36.91 15.64
C ILE A 95 -65.59 37.83 14.48
#